data_AF-N4X8C9-F1
#
_entry.id   AF-N4X8C9-F1
#
_cell.length_a   1.000
_cell.length_b   1.000
_cell.length_c   1.000
_cell.angle_alpha   90.00
_cell.angle_beta   90.00
_cell.angle_gamma   90.00
#
_symmetry.space_group_name_H-M   'P 1'
#
loop_
_entity.id
_entity.type
_entity.pdbx_description
1 polymer ?
#
loop_
_entity_poly.entity_id
_entity_poly.type
_entity_poly.pdbx_seq_one_letter_code
_entity_poly.pdbx_strand_id
1 'polypeptide(L)'
;MFNKFIVCSFAYASLAVGASIPQHEVQQPLLPDHQAGALKSNNIHVMLAFIESGGNMQKLAEIPLNTRIVAAAVNPPQEPLTLRLGLNIPSRLSAIKIAMAVTVEDRSISLERLDKIMCRITPKTDAKQKEAMKGKGEPDELSWFMLRDGTVELEDSSSEWFLGGRAIQSFECR
;
A
#
# COMPACT_ATOMS: atom_id res chain seq x y z
N MET A 1 8.79 -51.18 57.85
CA MET A 1 9.39 -52.53 57.81
C MET A 1 9.42 -53.01 56.36
N PHE A 2 10.53 -53.64 56.01
CA PHE A 2 11.00 -54.05 54.69
C PHE A 2 10.15 -55.11 53.97
N ASN A 3 10.40 -55.18 52.64
CA ASN A 3 10.35 -56.36 51.77
C ASN A 3 8.97 -56.79 51.23
N LYS A 4 8.81 -57.27 49.98
CA LYS A 4 9.75 -57.59 48.90
C LYS A 4 8.97 -57.75 47.59
N PHE A 5 9.66 -57.45 46.50
CA PHE A 5 9.30 -57.71 45.11
C PHE A 5 8.96 -59.19 44.84
N ILE A 6 7.95 -59.43 44.00
CA ILE A 6 7.93 -60.58 43.09
C ILE A 6 7.73 -60.05 41.67
N VAL A 7 8.79 -60.25 40.88
CA VAL A 7 8.87 -60.06 39.43
C VAL A 7 8.43 -61.35 38.74
N CYS A 8 7.78 -61.22 37.58
CA CYS A 8 7.64 -62.15 36.44
C CYS A 8 6.21 -62.01 35.86
N SER A 9 5.93 -61.87 34.57
CA SER A 9 6.70 -62.06 33.34
C SER A 9 5.82 -61.57 32.17
N PHE A 10 6.43 -60.87 31.20
CA PHE A 10 6.24 -60.89 29.72
C PHE A 10 4.93 -61.47 29.14
N ALA A 11 4.30 -60.99 28.07
CA ALA A 11 4.59 -60.01 27.03
C ALA A 11 3.35 -59.94 26.08
N TYR A 12 3.45 -59.13 25.02
CA TYR A 12 2.64 -59.15 23.79
C TYR A 12 1.28 -58.44 23.80
N ALA A 13 1.31 -57.17 23.41
CA ALA A 13 0.49 -56.69 22.29
C ALA A 13 1.13 -55.42 21.69
N SER A 14 2.23 -55.60 20.97
CA SER A 14 2.65 -54.62 19.98
C SER A 14 1.73 -54.78 18.78
N LEU A 15 0.72 -53.92 18.65
CA LEU A 15 0.07 -53.67 17.37
C LEU A 15 0.38 -52.25 16.93
N ALA A 16 1.24 -52.20 15.94
CA ALA A 16 1.57 -51.04 15.14
C ALA A 16 0.30 -50.42 14.56
N VAL A 17 0.09 -49.13 14.80
CA VAL A 17 -0.60 -48.30 13.82
C VAL A 17 0.49 -47.57 13.05
N GLY A 18 0.89 -48.22 11.96
CA GLY A 18 1.73 -47.63 10.94
C GLY A 18 0.98 -46.48 10.25
N ALA A 19 1.76 -45.42 10.00
CA ALA A 19 1.59 -44.35 9.03
C ALA A 19 0.29 -44.33 8.20
N SER A 20 -0.46 -43.26 8.38
CA SER A 20 -1.04 -42.55 7.22
C SER A 20 -0.57 -41.10 7.28
N ILE A 21 0.68 -40.86 6.87
CA ILE A 21 1.02 -39.56 6.29
C ILE A 21 0.25 -39.53 4.97
N PRO A 22 -0.70 -38.62 4.74
CA PRO A 22 -1.27 -38.48 3.40
C PRO A 22 -0.14 -38.03 2.48
N GLN A 23 0.42 -38.99 1.75
CA GLN A 23 1.24 -38.70 0.59
C GLN A 23 0.33 -38.13 -0.49
N HIS A 24 0.77 -37.01 -1.06
CA HIS A 24 0.27 -36.38 -2.28
C HIS A 24 -1.07 -35.62 -2.16
N GLU A 25 -0.97 -34.34 -1.83
CA GLU A 25 -0.95 -33.38 -2.94
C GLU A 25 0.42 -32.72 -2.94
N VAL A 26 1.17 -32.99 -4.01
CA VAL A 26 2.27 -32.13 -4.42
C VAL A 26 1.68 -30.72 -4.38
N GLN A 27 2.24 -29.83 -3.54
CA GLN A 27 2.07 -28.40 -3.77
C GLN A 27 2.53 -28.19 -5.21
N GLN A 28 1.57 -28.12 -6.12
CA GLN A 28 1.84 -27.61 -7.44
C GLN A 28 2.46 -26.24 -7.16
N PRO A 29 3.71 -25.99 -7.59
CA PRO A 29 4.11 -24.61 -7.72
C PRO A 29 3.00 -24.00 -8.57
N LEU A 30 2.38 -22.92 -8.09
CA LEU A 30 1.52 -22.09 -8.93
C LEU A 30 2.38 -21.80 -10.16
N LEU A 31 2.10 -22.52 -11.25
CA LEU A 31 2.69 -22.25 -12.54
C LEU A 31 2.47 -20.75 -12.73
N PRO A 32 3.51 -19.97 -13.07
CA PRO A 32 3.28 -18.60 -13.49
C PRO A 32 2.36 -18.73 -14.68
N ASP A 33 1.08 -18.45 -14.46
CA ASP A 33 0.12 -18.37 -15.53
C ASP A 33 0.62 -17.20 -16.35
N HIS A 34 1.33 -17.53 -17.43
CA HIS A 34 1.72 -16.64 -18.50
C HIS A 34 0.44 -16.20 -19.24
N GLN A 35 -0.58 -15.78 -18.50
CA GLN A 35 -1.49 -14.75 -18.93
C GLN A 35 -1.03 -13.44 -18.31
N ALA A 36 0.13 -13.00 -18.79
CA ALA A 36 0.29 -11.60 -19.14
C ALA A 36 -0.71 -11.25 -20.27
N GLY A 37 -2.01 -11.44 -20.01
CA GLY A 37 -2.99 -10.53 -20.56
C GLY A 37 -2.53 -9.18 -20.06
N ALA A 38 -2.10 -8.32 -20.98
CA ALA A 38 -1.82 -6.93 -20.71
C ALA A 38 -3.11 -6.32 -20.15
N LEU A 39 -3.37 -6.52 -18.86
CA LEU A 39 -4.41 -5.84 -18.11
C LEU A 39 -4.03 -4.39 -18.21
N LYS A 40 -4.76 -3.69 -19.09
CA LYS A 40 -4.56 -2.29 -19.42
C LYS A 40 -4.41 -1.52 -18.11
N SER A 41 -3.38 -0.68 -18.03
CA SER A 41 -3.07 0.10 -16.82
C SER A 41 -4.26 0.93 -16.32
N ASN A 42 -5.21 1.25 -17.21
CA ASN A 42 -6.46 1.97 -16.92
C ASN A 42 -7.44 1.22 -15.99
N ASN A 43 -7.18 -0.05 -15.67
CA ASN A 43 -8.03 -0.84 -14.77
C ASN A 43 -7.41 -1.03 -13.38
N ILE A 44 -6.31 -0.35 -13.06
CA ILE A 44 -5.61 -0.51 -11.78
C ILE A 44 -5.87 0.71 -10.90
N HIS A 45 -6.19 0.44 -9.65
CA HIS A 45 -6.49 1.42 -8.62
C HIS A 45 -5.50 1.25 -7.47
N VAL A 46 -4.82 2.33 -7.10
CA VAL A 46 -3.82 2.37 -6.02
C VAL A 46 -4.51 2.81 -4.74
N MET A 47 -4.34 2.03 -3.69
CA MET A 47 -4.79 2.38 -2.35
C MET A 47 -3.66 3.07 -1.60
N LEU A 48 -3.87 4.34 -1.28
CA LEU A 48 -2.98 5.17 -0.48
C LEU A 48 -3.46 5.20 0.96
N ALA A 49 -2.56 4.86 1.90
CA ALA A 49 -2.79 5.09 3.32
C ALA A 49 -2.17 6.43 3.72
N PHE A 50 -2.92 7.28 4.40
CA PHE A 50 -2.45 8.62 4.76
C PHE A 50 -2.92 9.04 6.15
N ILE A 51 -2.21 10.01 6.72
CA ILE A 51 -2.59 10.70 7.95
C ILE A 51 -2.77 12.18 7.61
N GLU A 52 -3.90 12.75 8.04
CA GLU A 52 -4.18 14.17 7.87
C GLU A 52 -3.28 15.01 8.79
N SER A 53 -2.90 16.20 8.32
CA SER A 53 -2.17 17.17 9.15
C SER A 53 -2.95 17.46 10.44
N GLY A 54 -2.28 17.37 11.60
CA GLY A 54 -2.88 17.53 12.93
C GLY A 54 -3.74 16.34 13.40
N GLY A 55 -3.90 15.30 12.57
CA GLY A 55 -4.54 14.05 12.93
C GLY A 55 -3.55 12.96 13.33
N ASN A 56 -4.08 11.88 13.90
CA ASN A 56 -3.32 10.67 14.25
C ASN A 56 -3.93 9.38 13.67
N MET A 57 -5.05 9.49 12.95
CA MET A 57 -5.75 8.37 12.36
C MET A 57 -5.30 8.15 10.93
N GLN A 58 -4.92 6.92 10.62
CA GLN A 58 -4.66 6.49 9.25
C GLN A 58 -5.99 6.29 8.52
N LYS A 59 -6.09 6.88 7.33
CA LYS A 59 -7.22 6.75 6.40
C LYS A 59 -6.73 6.14 5.09
N LEU A 60 -7.67 5.64 4.28
CA LEU A 60 -7.39 5.07 2.97
C LEU A 60 -8.08 5.88 1.88
N ALA A 61 -7.40 6.11 0.77
CA ALA A 61 -8.01 6.62 -0.45
C ALA A 61 -7.60 5.75 -1.62
N GLU A 62 -8.50 5.60 -2.57
CA GLU A 62 -8.27 4.85 -3.79
C GLU A 62 -8.16 5.84 -4.94
N ILE A 63 -7.09 5.72 -5.73
CA ILE A 63 -6.87 6.56 -6.91
C ILE A 63 -6.56 5.70 -8.14
N PRO A 64 -7.13 6.01 -9.30
CA PRO A 64 -6.82 5.30 -10.52
C PRO A 64 -5.37 5.56 -10.96
N LEU A 65 -4.70 4.49 -11.42
CA LEU A 65 -3.35 4.57 -11.98
C LEU A 65 -3.37 5.42 -13.26
N ASN A 66 -2.27 6.12 -13.53
CA ASN A 66 -2.07 7.06 -14.64
C ASN A 66 -3.09 8.20 -14.70
N THR A 67 -3.73 8.51 -13.58
CA THR A 67 -4.70 9.59 -13.48
C THR A 67 -4.28 10.56 -12.39
N ARG A 68 -4.27 11.84 -12.76
CA ARG A 68 -4.00 12.93 -11.82
C ARG A 68 -5.29 13.34 -11.12
N ILE A 69 -5.31 13.22 -9.79
CA ILE A 69 -6.45 13.58 -8.95
C ILE A 69 -6.15 14.89 -8.22
N VAL A 70 -7.07 15.83 -8.27
CA VAL A 70 -6.96 17.11 -7.55
C VAL A 70 -7.36 16.89 -6.09
N ALA A 71 -6.52 17.34 -5.16
CA ALA A 71 -6.83 17.27 -3.73
C ALA A 71 -8.04 18.16 -3.41
N ALA A 72 -8.93 17.69 -2.54
CA ALA A 72 -10.24 18.32 -2.37
C ALA A 72 -10.14 19.80 -1.95
N ALA A 73 -10.65 20.67 -2.83
CA ALA A 73 -11.24 21.95 -2.46
C ALA A 73 -12.70 21.69 -2.07
N VAL A 74 -13.12 22.22 -0.93
CA VAL A 74 -14.44 22.00 -0.34
C VAL A 74 -15.55 22.63 -1.23
N ASN A 75 -16.48 21.77 -1.72
CA ASN A 75 -17.86 21.98 -2.27
C ASN A 75 -18.09 22.49 -3.73
N PRO A 76 -19.22 22.18 -4.42
CA PRO A 76 -20.25 21.10 -4.29
C PRO A 76 -20.30 20.19 -5.57
N PRO A 77 -21.26 19.24 -5.76
CA PRO A 77 -21.05 18.01 -6.53
C PRO A 77 -21.13 18.21 -8.04
N GLN A 78 -20.03 17.94 -8.73
CA GLN A 78 -20.03 17.64 -10.15
C GLN A 78 -19.40 16.26 -10.32
N GLU A 79 -20.29 15.31 -10.61
CA GLU A 79 -20.10 13.90 -10.98
C GLU A 79 -18.92 13.09 -10.37
N PRO A 80 -19.23 12.00 -9.65
CA PRO A 80 -18.25 11.22 -8.91
C PRO A 80 -17.54 10.23 -9.84
N LEU A 81 -16.57 10.71 -10.60
CA LEU A 81 -15.67 9.78 -11.30
C LEU A 81 -14.55 9.37 -10.34
N THR A 82 -14.74 8.19 -9.76
CA THR A 82 -13.74 7.29 -9.16
C THR A 82 -13.24 7.57 -7.74
N LEU A 83 -14.16 7.52 -6.77
CA LEU A 83 -13.83 7.24 -5.36
C LEU A 83 -14.57 5.98 -4.91
N ARG A 84 -14.02 4.80 -5.23
CA ARG A 84 -14.56 3.52 -4.76
C ARG A 84 -14.48 3.33 -3.23
N LEU A 85 -13.79 4.24 -2.53
CA LEU A 85 -13.78 4.35 -1.06
C LEU A 85 -14.35 5.66 -0.50
N GLY A 86 -14.95 6.54 -1.31
CA GLY A 86 -15.65 7.75 -0.83
C GLY A 86 -14.81 8.78 -0.05
N LEU A 87 -13.49 8.57 0.11
CA LEU A 87 -12.60 9.43 0.88
C LEU A 87 -11.80 10.36 -0.03
N ASN A 88 -12.24 11.61 -0.08
CA ASN A 88 -11.47 12.70 -0.69
C ASN A 88 -10.08 12.80 -0.04
N ILE A 89 -9.01 12.76 -0.84
CA ILE A 89 -7.67 13.02 -0.31
C ILE A 89 -7.61 14.51 0.09
N PRO A 90 -7.34 14.82 1.38
CA PRO A 90 -7.33 16.19 1.85
C PRO A 90 -6.11 16.94 1.32
N SER A 91 -6.24 18.25 1.28
CA SER A 91 -5.17 19.14 0.80
C SER A 91 -4.00 19.28 1.77
N ARG A 92 -4.04 18.67 2.95
CA ARG A 92 -2.93 18.69 3.92
C ARG A 92 -2.78 17.34 4.61
N LEU A 93 -1.59 16.77 4.49
CA LEU A 93 -1.22 15.46 5.01
C LEU A 93 0.05 15.57 5.84
N SER A 94 0.14 14.79 6.91
CA SER A 94 1.38 14.61 7.67
C SER A 94 2.20 13.47 7.11
N ALA A 95 1.55 12.37 6.71
CA ALA A 95 2.21 11.18 6.18
C ALA A 95 1.38 10.48 5.10
N ILE A 96 2.04 9.78 4.19
CA ILE A 96 1.39 8.96 3.15
C ILE A 96 2.22 7.73 2.77
N LYS A 97 1.58 6.65 2.33
CA LYS A 97 2.23 5.48 1.75
C LYS A 97 1.34 4.73 0.76
N ILE A 98 1.96 3.97 -0.13
CA ILE A 98 1.25 2.98 -0.96
C ILE A 98 0.93 1.77 -0.07
N ALA A 99 -0.35 1.45 0.08
CA ALA A 99 -0.79 0.30 0.89
C ALA A 99 -0.95 -0.96 0.04
N MET A 100 -1.62 -0.84 -1.11
CA MET A 100 -1.81 -1.92 -2.08
C MET A 100 -2.30 -1.34 -3.41
N ALA A 101 -2.50 -2.19 -4.42
CA ALA A 101 -3.30 -1.83 -5.59
C ALA A 101 -4.21 -3.00 -5.99
N VAL A 102 -5.33 -2.66 -6.61
CA VAL A 102 -6.36 -3.60 -7.03
C VAL A 102 -6.79 -3.32 -8.46
N THR A 103 -7.39 -4.31 -9.13
CA THR A 103 -8.06 -4.08 -10.41
C THR A 103 -9.48 -3.55 -10.21
N VAL A 104 -10.15 -3.09 -11.28
CA VAL A 104 -11.58 -2.73 -11.26
C VAL A 104 -12.52 -3.88 -10.88
N GLU A 105 -12.02 -5.12 -10.89
CA GLU A 105 -12.72 -6.31 -10.37
C GLU A 105 -12.31 -6.64 -8.91
N ASP A 106 -11.71 -5.68 -8.19
CA ASP A 106 -11.25 -5.77 -6.81
C ASP A 106 -10.24 -6.90 -6.56
N ARG A 107 -9.49 -7.28 -7.61
CA ARG A 107 -8.41 -8.28 -7.50
C ARG A 107 -7.12 -7.61 -7.13
N SER A 108 -6.46 -8.09 -6.08
CA SER A 108 -5.12 -7.62 -5.71
C SER A 108 -4.12 -7.82 -6.84
N ILE A 109 -3.27 -6.82 -7.09
CA ILE A 109 -2.13 -6.99 -7.99
C ILE A 109 -0.98 -7.73 -7.30
N SER A 110 -0.10 -8.36 -8.10
CA SER A 110 1.08 -9.01 -7.56
C SER A 110 2.08 -8.01 -6.96
N LEU A 111 2.90 -8.46 -6.01
CA LEU A 111 3.91 -7.61 -5.36
C LEU A 111 4.94 -7.08 -6.35
N GLU A 112 5.33 -7.85 -7.37
CA GLU A 112 6.29 -7.43 -8.39
C GLU A 112 5.74 -6.33 -9.30
N ARG A 113 4.41 -6.25 -9.44
CA ARG A 113 3.74 -5.13 -10.12
C ARG A 113 3.56 -3.94 -9.18
N LEU A 114 3.20 -4.18 -7.93
CA LEU A 114 3.03 -3.13 -6.91
C LEU A 114 4.33 -2.36 -6.68
N ASP A 115 5.48 -3.06 -6.62
CA ASP A 115 6.80 -2.44 -6.42
C ASP A 115 7.24 -1.53 -7.57
N LYS A 116 6.59 -1.65 -8.74
CA LYS A 116 6.83 -0.79 -9.90
C LYS A 116 5.96 0.46 -9.90
N ILE A 117 4.94 0.53 -9.04
CA ILE A 117 4.06 1.69 -8.97
C ILE A 117 4.79 2.81 -8.25
N MET A 118 4.82 3.97 -8.90
CA MET A 118 5.36 5.20 -8.34
C MET A 118 4.25 6.20 -8.18
N CYS A 119 4.23 6.91 -7.06
CA CYS A 119 3.27 7.97 -6.78
C CYS A 119 3.97 9.31 -6.53
N ARG A 120 3.25 10.40 -6.77
CA ARG A 120 3.79 11.75 -6.63
C ARG A 120 2.75 12.71 -6.08
N ILE A 121 3.24 13.66 -5.29
CA ILE A 121 2.49 14.79 -4.77
C ILE A 121 2.95 16.06 -5.48
N THR A 122 1.99 16.84 -5.96
CA THR A 122 2.23 18.20 -6.45
C THR A 122 1.79 19.20 -5.39
N PRO A 123 2.69 20.00 -4.80
CA PRO A 123 2.31 21.09 -3.91
C PRO A 123 1.53 22.18 -4.66
N LYS A 124 0.66 22.88 -3.94
CA LYS A 124 0.01 24.09 -4.44
C LYS A 124 1.00 25.24 -4.35
N THR A 125 1.50 25.71 -5.49
CA THR A 125 2.30 26.92 -5.57
C THR A 125 1.41 28.14 -5.76
N ASP A 126 1.49 29.14 -4.88
CA ASP A 126 0.89 30.45 -5.13
C ASP A 126 1.83 31.33 -5.98
N ALA A 127 1.28 32.36 -6.65
CA ALA A 127 2.06 33.21 -7.55
C ALA A 127 3.16 34.01 -6.82
N LYS A 128 3.00 34.28 -5.52
CA LYS A 128 4.00 34.99 -4.70
C LYS A 128 5.14 34.06 -4.27
N GLN A 129 4.84 32.80 -3.99
CA GLN A 129 5.79 31.73 -3.69
C GLN A 129 6.58 31.33 -4.92
N LYS A 130 5.96 31.27 -6.11
CA LYS A 130 6.70 31.05 -7.36
C LYS A 130 7.80 32.08 -7.59
N GLU A 131 7.51 33.37 -7.36
CA GLU A 131 8.51 34.43 -7.47
C GLU A 131 9.58 34.34 -6.37
N ALA A 132 9.23 33.93 -5.15
CA ALA A 132 10.19 33.71 -4.07
C ALA A 132 11.06 32.44 -4.26
N MET A 133 10.53 31.41 -4.93
CA MET A 133 11.20 30.12 -5.17
C MET A 133 12.12 30.14 -6.39
N LYS A 134 11.87 31.00 -7.38
CA LYS A 134 12.76 31.23 -8.53
C LYS A 134 14.21 31.56 -8.11
N GLY A 135 14.42 32.09 -6.90
CA GLY A 135 15.75 32.36 -6.34
C GLY A 135 16.32 31.28 -5.40
N LYS A 136 15.52 30.29 -4.96
CA LYS A 136 15.92 29.30 -3.94
C LYS A 136 16.09 27.87 -4.46
N GLY A 137 15.75 27.59 -5.72
CA GLY A 137 15.95 26.27 -6.33
C GLY A 137 15.10 25.16 -5.72
N GLU A 138 14.05 25.51 -4.97
CA GLU A 138 13.13 24.52 -4.41
C GLU A 138 12.27 23.95 -5.55
N PRO A 139 12.23 22.62 -5.76
CA PRO A 139 11.48 22.06 -6.87
C PRO A 139 9.99 22.35 -6.71
N ASP A 140 9.36 22.80 -7.80
CA ASP A 140 7.91 22.99 -7.90
C ASP A 140 7.12 21.67 -7.68
N GLU A 141 7.84 20.56 -7.53
CA GLU A 141 7.40 19.23 -7.90
C GLU A 141 8.24 18.19 -7.12
N LEU A 142 7.66 17.52 -6.13
CA LEU A 142 8.37 16.57 -5.26
C LEU A 142 8.86 15.32 -6.00
N SER A 143 9.82 14.58 -5.42
CA SER A 143 10.25 13.27 -5.92
C SER A 143 9.11 12.26 -5.95
N TRP A 144 9.18 11.31 -6.88
CA TRP A 144 8.30 10.15 -6.88
C TRP A 144 8.65 9.23 -5.71
N PHE A 145 7.63 8.68 -5.04
CA PHE A 145 7.79 7.65 -4.01
C PHE A 145 7.17 6.32 -4.45
N MET A 146 7.71 5.23 -3.92
CA MET A 146 7.35 3.85 -4.24
C MET A 146 7.00 3.08 -2.96
N LEU A 147 6.56 1.83 -3.13
CA LEU A 147 6.26 0.94 -2.01
C LEU A 147 7.45 0.81 -1.03
N ARG A 148 8.66 0.68 -1.57
CA ARG A 148 9.90 0.49 -0.79
C ARG A 148 10.30 1.70 0.06
N ASP A 149 9.83 2.89 -0.29
CA ASP A 149 10.11 4.12 0.47
C ASP A 149 9.30 4.15 1.78
N GLY A 150 8.32 3.25 1.92
CA GLY A 150 7.56 3.07 3.14
C GLY A 150 6.64 4.25 3.40
N THR A 151 6.73 4.83 4.60
CA THR A 151 5.92 5.99 4.99
C THR A 151 6.66 7.27 4.63
N VAL A 152 6.08 8.02 3.71
CA VAL A 152 6.57 9.34 3.30
C VAL A 152 6.05 10.38 4.29
N GLU A 153 6.97 10.96 5.03
CA GLU A 153 6.69 12.07 5.96
C GLU A 153 6.69 13.41 5.21
N LEU A 154 5.64 14.20 5.37
CA LEU A 154 5.41 15.45 4.65
C LEU A 154 5.56 16.68 5.56
N GLU A 155 5.56 16.48 6.88
CA GLU A 155 5.73 17.53 7.90
C GLU A 155 7.09 17.46 8.62
N ASP A 156 7.87 16.41 8.41
CA ASP A 156 9.24 16.32 8.94
C ASP A 156 10.20 17.08 8.01
N SER A 157 10.87 18.11 8.55
CA SER A 157 11.86 18.92 7.81
C SER A 157 13.08 18.15 7.32
N SER A 158 13.34 16.95 7.86
CA SER A 158 14.42 16.07 7.42
C SER A 158 14.01 15.15 6.25
N SER A 159 12.71 15.07 5.95
CA SER A 159 12.19 14.28 4.84
C SER A 159 12.47 14.94 3.49
N GLU A 160 12.84 14.15 2.48
CA GLU A 160 12.98 14.63 1.11
C GLU A 160 11.63 15.07 0.48
N TRP A 161 10.51 14.63 1.08
CA TRP A 161 9.16 15.01 0.65
C TRP A 161 8.53 16.11 1.51
N PHE A 162 9.33 16.79 2.34
CA PHE A 162 8.85 17.85 3.22
C PHE A 162 8.08 18.95 2.46
N LEU A 163 6.83 19.16 2.84
CA LEU A 163 5.96 20.16 2.21
C LEU A 163 6.08 21.55 2.85
N GLY A 164 6.65 21.68 4.05
CA GLY A 164 6.75 22.98 4.72
C GLY A 164 5.39 23.64 4.99
N GLY A 165 4.36 22.84 5.28
CA GLY A 165 2.99 23.31 5.48
C GLY A 165 2.25 23.73 4.20
N ARG A 166 2.86 23.52 3.01
CA ARG A 166 2.18 23.73 1.74
C ARG A 166 1.00 22.77 1.59
N ALA A 167 -0.09 23.30 1.04
CA ALA A 167 -1.22 22.46 0.66
C ALA A 167 -0.83 21.62 -0.57
N ILE A 168 -1.43 20.44 -0.71
CA ILE A 168 -1.32 19.58 -1.86
C ILE A 168 -2.33 20.05 -2.91
N GLN A 169 -1.88 20.18 -4.15
CA GLN A 169 -2.73 20.47 -5.31
C GLN A 169 -3.27 19.18 -5.91
N SER A 170 -2.41 18.18 -6.11
CA SER A 170 -2.78 16.94 -6.78
C SER A 170 -1.91 15.76 -6.42
N PHE A 171 -2.44 14.57 -6.71
CA PHE A 171 -1.79 13.28 -6.58
C PHE A 171 -1.83 12.55 -7.92
N GLU A 172 -0.79 11.78 -8.20
CA GLU A 172 -0.69 10.95 -9.40
C GLU A 172 0.11 9.69 -9.08
N CYS A 173 -0.31 8.54 -9.63
CA CYS A 173 0.47 7.31 -9.61
C CYS A 173 0.60 6.73 -11.02
N ARG A 174 1.69 6.01 -11.31
CA ARG A 174 1.97 5.37 -12.60
C ARG A 174 2.61 4.00 -12.42
#